data_AF-A0A449A916-F1
#
_entry.id   AF-A0A449A916-F1
#
_cell.length_a   1.000
_cell.length_b   1.000
_cell.length_c   1.000
_cell.angle_alpha   90.00
_cell.angle_beta   90.00
_cell.angle_gamma   90.00
#
_symmetry.space_group_name_H-M   'P 1'
#
loop_
_entity.id
_entity.type
_entity.pdbx_description
1 polymer ?
#
loop_
_entity_poly.entity_id
_entity_poly.type
_entity_poly.pdbx_seq_one_letter_code
_entity_poly.pdbx_strand_id
1 'polypeptide(L)'
;MGNKIISKNELGAIIWDSASKLRGNLDANEYKNYILGLIFYRFLSKKQEDELLKQGVDRSDLKYFSAKINWEEIDFDQTETLNDHDHMQTIKERINTDCGYFIYYENLYQTWTSQESKDKNKFSVSVLSEAINEFIRSITNECRELFEGIFFVFENELSKLGINSDEQTEKLLKLMENIQKIPTENQNYDVLGYVYEYLIGKFASSAGKKGGEFYTPHEVSTLMAEIVSYHLKDRETIKVYDPTSGSGSLLLTIGETFKKYSKSSSPVVYYA
;
A
#
# COMPACT_ATOMS: atom_id res chain seq x y z
N MET A 1 -16.51 25.76 -5.98
CA MET A 1 -16.79 24.61 -6.88
C MET A 1 -17.00 23.40 -5.99
N GLY A 2 -18.17 22.77 -6.05
CA GLY A 2 -18.49 21.65 -5.16
C GLY A 2 -17.57 20.45 -5.43
N ASN A 3 -16.93 19.91 -4.39
CA ASN A 3 -16.19 18.66 -4.49
C ASN A 3 -17.14 17.56 -4.96
N LYS A 4 -17.03 17.16 -6.23
CA LYS A 4 -17.77 16.02 -6.77
C LYS A 4 -17.32 14.79 -6.00
N ILE A 5 -18.21 14.18 -5.23
CA ILE A 5 -17.95 12.89 -4.59
C ILE A 5 -17.84 11.87 -5.73
N ILE A 6 -16.63 11.39 -5.99
CA ILE A 6 -16.35 10.38 -7.00
C ILE A 6 -16.79 9.03 -6.44
N SER A 7 -17.66 8.31 -7.14
CA SER A 7 -18.06 6.97 -6.69
C SER A 7 -16.91 5.97 -6.81
N LYS A 8 -16.93 4.89 -6.02
CA LYS A 8 -15.94 3.79 -6.08
C LYS A 8 -15.67 3.33 -7.52
N ASN A 9 -16.73 3.03 -8.27
CA ASN A 9 -16.62 2.54 -9.64
C ASN A 9 -16.07 3.60 -10.61
N GLU A 10 -16.47 4.86 -10.48
CA GLU A 10 -15.89 5.95 -11.28
C GLU A 10 -14.39 6.10 -10.98
N LEU A 11 -13.99 6.01 -9.71
CA LEU A 11 -12.59 6.09 -9.31
C LEU A 11 -11.77 4.93 -9.89
N GLY A 12 -12.27 3.70 -9.75
CA GLY A 12 -11.63 2.52 -10.34
C GLY A 12 -11.50 2.63 -11.86
N ALA A 13 -12.53 3.14 -12.54
CA ALA A 13 -12.50 3.37 -13.99
C ALA A 13 -11.46 4.42 -14.40
N ILE A 14 -11.36 5.55 -13.67
CA ILE A 14 -10.36 6.60 -13.93
C ILE A 14 -8.94 6.03 -13.78
N ILE A 15 -8.70 5.23 -12.74
CA ILE A 15 -7.39 4.64 -12.47
C ILE A 15 -7.03 3.60 -13.52
N TRP A 16 -7.97 2.74 -13.90
CA TRP A 16 -7.76 1.77 -14.97
C TRP A 16 -7.50 2.42 -16.32
N ASP A 17 -8.23 3.48 -16.66
CA ASP A 17 -8.02 4.24 -17.90
C ASP A 17 -6.64 4.91 -17.90
N SER A 18 -6.26 5.53 -16.78
CA SER A 18 -4.93 6.11 -16.60
C SER A 18 -3.84 5.04 -16.71
N ALA A 19 -4.02 3.88 -16.07
CA ALA A 19 -3.11 2.76 -16.13
C ALA A 19 -2.99 2.17 -17.54
N SER A 20 -4.11 2.01 -18.24
CA SER A 20 -4.16 1.48 -19.61
C SER A 20 -3.42 2.38 -20.61
N LYS A 21 -3.53 3.70 -20.45
CA LYS A 21 -2.81 4.68 -21.29
C LYS A 21 -1.30 4.62 -21.07
N LEU A 22 -0.84 4.37 -19.85
CA LEU A 22 0.59 4.32 -19.50
C LEU A 22 1.24 2.97 -19.78
N ARG A 23 0.45 1.90 -19.74
CA ARG A 23 0.92 0.57 -20.13
C ARG A 23 1.59 0.63 -21.49
N GLY A 24 1.05 1.42 -22.42
CA GLY A 24 1.57 1.51 -23.78
C GLY A 24 1.67 0.12 -24.38
N ASN A 25 2.89 -0.28 -24.76
CA ASN A 25 3.18 -1.59 -25.33
C ASN A 25 3.55 -2.69 -24.30
N LEU A 26 3.58 -2.38 -23.00
CA LEU A 26 3.88 -3.38 -21.97
C LEU A 26 2.78 -4.44 -21.91
N ASP A 27 3.17 -5.69 -21.61
CA ASP A 27 2.20 -6.75 -21.37
C ASP A 27 1.34 -6.45 -20.13
N ALA A 28 0.07 -6.85 -20.16
CA ALA A 28 -0.85 -6.62 -19.05
C ALA A 28 -0.39 -7.33 -17.76
N ASN A 29 0.22 -8.51 -17.87
CA ASN A 29 0.69 -9.25 -16.70
C ASN A 29 1.95 -8.63 -16.09
N GLU A 30 2.86 -8.12 -16.91
CA GLU A 30 4.05 -7.40 -16.42
C GLU A 30 3.64 -6.08 -15.76
N TYR A 31 2.78 -5.31 -16.43
CA TYR A 31 2.30 -4.04 -15.90
C TYR A 31 1.59 -4.18 -14.55
N LYS A 32 0.81 -5.25 -14.36
CA LYS A 32 0.17 -5.61 -13.09
C LYS A 32 1.18 -5.63 -11.94
N ASN A 33 2.33 -6.27 -12.12
CA ASN A 33 3.29 -6.45 -11.05
C ASN A 33 3.93 -5.11 -10.64
N TYR A 34 4.17 -4.21 -11.59
CA TYR A 34 4.68 -2.86 -11.28
C TYR A 34 3.66 -1.99 -10.55
N ILE A 35 2.43 -1.88 -11.08
CA ILE A 35 1.42 -0.99 -10.50
C ILE A 35 0.98 -1.47 -9.12
N LEU A 36 0.80 -2.78 -8.92
CA LEU A 36 0.43 -3.33 -7.62
C LEU A 36 1.58 -3.18 -6.62
N GLY A 37 2.83 -3.46 -7.03
CA GLY A 37 4.01 -3.24 -6.17
C GLY A 37 4.12 -1.79 -5.68
N LEU A 38 3.99 -0.81 -6.58
CA LEU A 38 4.05 0.61 -6.22
C LEU A 38 2.86 1.08 -5.37
N ILE A 39 1.63 0.62 -5.65
CA ILE A 39 0.47 0.95 -4.80
C ILE A 39 0.67 0.38 -3.40
N PHE A 40 1.17 -0.84 -3.29
CA PHE A 40 1.44 -1.45 -1.99
C PHE A 40 2.55 -0.70 -1.24
N TYR A 41 3.64 -0.34 -1.91
CA TYR A 41 4.69 0.48 -1.30
C TYR A 41 4.18 1.85 -0.82
N ARG A 42 3.34 2.50 -1.62
CA ARG A 42 2.65 3.74 -1.20
C ARG A 42 1.75 3.52 0.01
N PHE A 43 1.01 2.41 0.05
CA PHE A 43 0.19 2.05 1.21
C PHE A 43 1.04 1.91 2.47
N LEU A 44 2.16 1.17 2.40
CA LEU A 44 3.07 1.00 3.55
C LEU A 44 3.64 2.35 4.02
N SER A 45 4.07 3.20 3.08
CA SER A 45 4.59 4.54 3.38
C SER A 45 3.52 5.42 4.03
N LYS A 46 2.30 5.42 3.51
CA LYS A 46 1.17 6.20 4.05
C LYS A 46 0.72 5.70 5.42
N LYS A 47 0.65 4.39 5.62
CA LYS A 47 0.32 3.78 6.92
C LYS A 47 1.31 4.22 7.99
N GLN A 48 2.61 4.17 7.69
CA GLN A 48 3.64 4.60 8.62
C GLN A 48 3.58 6.10 8.91
N GLU A 49 3.43 6.93 7.87
CA GLU A 49 3.24 8.38 8.04
C GLU A 49 2.05 8.67 8.96
N ASP A 50 0.91 8.01 8.72
CA ASP A 50 -0.29 8.19 9.56
C ASP A 50 -0.04 7.75 11.00
N GLU A 51 0.75 6.71 11.23
CA GLU A 51 1.09 6.27 12.59
C GLU A 51 2.05 7.23 13.29
N LEU A 52 3.01 7.81 12.59
CA LEU A 52 3.87 8.89 13.11
C LEU A 52 3.02 10.09 13.53
N LEU A 53 2.08 10.52 12.69
CA LEU A 53 1.18 11.64 13.00
C LEU A 53 0.27 11.33 14.21
N LYS A 54 -0.22 10.09 14.36
CA LYS A 54 -0.99 9.68 15.54
C LYS A 54 -0.18 9.71 16.82
N GLN A 55 1.13 9.48 16.74
CA GLN A 55 2.04 9.59 17.89
C GLN A 55 2.40 11.05 18.22
N GLY A 56 1.84 12.03 17.51
CA GLY A 56 2.03 13.45 17.77
C GLY A 56 3.25 14.05 17.09
N VAL A 57 3.86 13.35 16.12
CA VAL A 57 4.90 13.92 15.27
C VAL A 57 4.27 14.86 14.26
N ASP A 58 4.75 16.09 14.17
CA ASP A 58 4.28 17.03 13.16
C ASP A 58 4.83 16.69 11.77
N ARG A 59 4.07 17.03 10.72
CA ARG A 59 4.45 16.73 9.33
C ARG A 59 5.80 17.34 8.95
N SER A 60 6.14 18.51 9.48
CA SER A 60 7.42 19.19 9.26
C SER A 60 8.63 18.44 9.83
N ASP A 61 8.37 17.54 10.78
CA ASP A 61 9.38 16.94 11.64
C ASP A 61 9.66 15.51 11.19
N LEU A 62 8.84 14.98 10.28
CA LEU A 62 9.07 13.69 9.63
C LEU A 62 10.48 13.59 8.99
N LYS A 63 11.04 14.73 8.55
CA LYS A 63 12.40 14.82 8.00
C LYS A 63 13.49 14.33 8.97
N TYR A 64 13.24 14.38 10.28
CA TYR A 64 14.18 13.91 11.30
C TYR A 64 14.25 12.39 11.37
N PHE A 65 13.27 11.67 10.82
CA PHE A 65 13.27 10.21 10.70
C PHE A 65 14.09 9.72 9.48
N SER A 66 15.18 10.42 9.16
CA SER A 66 16.08 10.07 8.07
C SER A 66 17.27 9.25 8.57
N ALA A 67 17.73 8.29 7.77
CA ALA A 67 18.96 7.56 8.08
C ALA A 67 20.22 8.41 7.85
N LYS A 68 20.09 9.51 7.11
CA LYS A 68 21.20 10.36 6.63
C LYS A 68 21.38 11.63 7.47
N ILE A 69 20.62 11.80 8.53
CA ILE A 69 20.65 13.02 9.31
C ILE A 69 21.83 13.03 10.29
N ASN A 70 22.53 14.17 10.36
CA ASN A 70 23.55 14.39 11.37
C ASN A 70 22.93 15.07 12.60
N TRP A 71 22.68 14.29 13.66
CA TRP A 71 22.03 14.79 14.88
C TRP A 71 22.86 15.82 15.65
N GLU A 72 24.18 15.85 15.47
CA GLU A 72 25.06 16.83 16.13
C GLU A 72 24.90 18.24 15.56
N GLU A 73 24.34 18.36 14.35
CA GLU A 73 24.15 19.63 13.64
C GLU A 73 22.73 20.19 13.80
N ILE A 74 21.83 19.47 14.48
CA ILE A 74 20.45 19.88 14.66
C ILE A 74 20.32 20.72 15.94
N ASP A 75 19.83 21.95 15.77
CA ASP A 75 19.40 22.80 16.88
C ASP A 75 17.87 22.69 17.02
N PHE A 76 17.40 21.88 17.96
CA PHE A 76 15.97 21.76 18.26
C PHE A 76 15.49 23.02 18.99
N ASP A 77 14.57 23.77 18.37
CA ASP A 77 13.87 24.84 19.06
C ASP A 77 12.59 24.33 19.77
N GLN A 78 11.88 25.21 20.48
CA GLN A 78 10.68 24.84 21.24
C GLN A 78 9.44 24.54 20.37
N THR A 79 9.55 24.66 19.05
CA THR A 79 8.43 24.48 18.11
C THR A 79 8.41 23.09 17.46
N GLU A 80 9.52 22.37 17.53
CA GLU A 80 9.62 20.98 17.04
C GLU A 80 8.92 20.01 18.02
N THR A 81 8.29 18.97 17.47
CA THR A 81 7.66 17.89 18.25
C THR A 81 8.69 16.88 18.78
N LEU A 82 9.89 16.88 18.21
CA LEU A 82 11.02 16.08 18.66
C LEU A 82 11.95 16.93 19.52
N ASN A 83 12.43 16.35 20.63
CA ASN A 83 13.28 17.06 21.60
C ASN A 83 14.76 16.76 21.36
N ASP A 84 15.06 15.53 20.94
CA ASP A 84 16.40 15.00 20.76
C ASP A 84 16.36 13.69 19.94
N HIS A 85 17.54 13.12 19.71
CA HIS A 85 17.71 11.85 19.03
C HIS A 85 17.03 10.67 19.75
N ASP A 86 17.06 10.64 21.09
CA ASP A 86 16.51 9.55 21.89
C ASP A 86 14.97 9.53 21.81
N HIS A 87 14.35 10.71 21.74
CA HIS A 87 12.91 10.86 21.51
C HIS A 87 12.52 10.31 20.13
N MET A 88 13.28 10.65 19.09
CA MET A 88 13.06 10.10 17.74
C MET A 88 13.20 8.57 17.72
N GLN A 89 14.26 8.02 18.33
CA GLN A 89 14.46 6.57 18.41
C GLN A 89 13.32 5.87 19.15
N THR A 90 12.84 6.44 20.25
CA THR A 90 11.69 5.91 20.99
C THR A 90 10.43 5.83 20.12
N ILE A 91 10.15 6.88 19.33
CA ILE A 91 9.00 6.88 18.41
C ILE A 91 9.23 5.86 17.30
N LYS A 92 10.42 5.79 16.72
CA LYS A 92 10.77 4.79 15.69
C LYS A 92 10.57 3.35 16.18
N GLU A 93 10.96 3.03 17.41
CA GLU A 93 10.74 1.71 18.02
C GLU A 93 9.25 1.37 18.17
N ARG A 94 8.43 2.35 18.54
CA ARG A 94 6.97 2.18 18.59
C ARG A 94 6.40 1.94 17.19
N ILE A 95 6.80 2.73 16.21
CA ILE A 95 6.38 2.54 14.81
C ILE A 95 6.76 1.15 14.30
N ASN A 96 7.99 0.69 14.58
CA ASN A 96 8.42 -0.67 14.26
C ASN A 96 7.50 -1.72 14.90
N THR A 97 7.08 -1.50 16.14
CA THR A 97 6.17 -2.41 16.87
C THR A 97 4.77 -2.40 16.26
N ASP A 98 4.23 -1.22 15.95
CA ASP A 98 2.84 -1.04 15.48
C ASP A 98 2.67 -1.43 14.00
N CYS A 99 3.67 -1.14 13.18
CA CYS A 99 3.65 -1.42 11.74
C CYS A 99 4.32 -2.76 11.38
N GLY A 100 5.26 -3.23 12.20
CA GLY A 100 6.10 -4.39 11.93
C GLY A 100 7.32 -4.11 11.06
N TYR A 101 7.55 -2.85 10.67
CA TYR A 101 8.62 -2.39 9.78
C TYR A 101 8.87 -0.88 9.99
N PHE A 102 9.95 -0.36 9.41
CA PHE A 102 10.22 1.08 9.35
C PHE A 102 10.86 1.51 8.02
N ILE A 103 10.28 2.52 7.39
CA ILE A 103 10.74 3.16 6.16
C ILE A 103 11.30 4.54 6.53
N TYR A 104 12.59 4.78 6.27
CA TYR A 104 13.19 6.10 6.52
C TYR A 104 12.55 7.20 5.67
N TYR A 105 12.61 8.43 6.15
CA TYR A 105 11.96 9.58 5.53
C TYR A 105 12.27 9.74 4.03
N GLU A 106 13.54 9.62 3.65
CA GLU A 106 14.00 9.71 2.25
C GLU A 106 13.45 8.58 1.35
N ASN A 107 12.98 7.50 1.95
CA ASN A 107 12.46 6.31 1.28
C ASN A 107 10.93 6.26 1.31
N LEU A 108 10.24 7.20 1.95
CA LEU A 108 8.78 7.29 1.87
C LEU A 108 8.35 7.66 0.45
N TYR A 109 7.30 6.99 -0.05
CA TYR A 109 6.72 7.28 -1.36
C TYR A 109 6.37 8.77 -1.57
N GLN A 110 5.86 9.41 -0.52
CA GLN A 110 5.45 10.82 -0.51
C GLN A 110 6.65 11.75 -0.69
N THR A 111 7.83 11.36 -0.17
CA THR A 111 9.07 12.13 -0.30
C THR A 111 9.56 12.14 -1.74
N TRP A 112 9.42 11.02 -2.47
CA TRP A 112 9.77 10.94 -3.89
C TRP A 112 8.83 11.74 -4.80
N THR A 113 7.60 12.00 -4.34
CA THR A 113 6.53 12.61 -5.15
C THR A 113 6.14 14.02 -4.71
N SER A 114 6.82 14.59 -3.69
CA SER A 114 6.52 15.94 -3.20
C SER A 114 6.93 17.03 -4.20
N GLN A 115 6.25 18.17 -4.18
CA GLN A 115 6.57 19.31 -5.06
C GLN A 115 7.96 19.92 -4.77
N GLU A 116 8.48 19.74 -3.56
CA GLU A 116 9.85 20.08 -3.13
C GLU A 116 10.90 19.13 -3.71
N SER A 117 10.46 18.00 -4.28
CA SER A 117 11.28 17.00 -4.97
C SER A 117 11.28 17.17 -6.49
N LYS A 118 10.98 18.37 -7.01
CA LYS A 118 11.12 18.70 -8.45
C LYS A 118 12.55 18.58 -9.01
N ASP A 119 13.53 18.27 -8.16
CA ASP A 119 14.78 17.70 -8.63
C ASP A 119 14.53 16.27 -9.13
N LYS A 120 14.55 16.12 -10.46
CA LYS A 120 14.47 14.82 -11.17
C LYS A 120 15.53 13.80 -10.73
N ASN A 121 16.46 14.18 -9.84
CA ASN A 121 17.56 13.35 -9.36
C ASN A 121 17.31 12.71 -7.98
N LYS A 122 16.16 12.93 -7.32
CA LYS A 122 15.90 12.33 -5.99
C LYS A 122 15.38 10.90 -6.02
N PHE A 123 14.88 10.44 -7.16
CA PHE A 123 14.35 9.08 -7.33
C PHE A 123 14.95 8.42 -8.56
N SER A 124 15.26 7.13 -8.41
CA SER A 124 15.67 6.24 -9.50
C SER A 124 15.25 4.81 -9.18
N VAL A 125 15.33 3.93 -10.18
CA VAL A 125 15.15 2.49 -9.96
C VAL A 125 16.11 1.95 -8.88
N SER A 126 17.34 2.47 -8.80
CA SER A 126 18.30 2.06 -7.77
C SER A 126 17.90 2.53 -6.38
N VAL A 127 17.38 3.76 -6.25
CA VAL A 127 16.85 4.28 -4.98
C VAL A 127 15.66 3.44 -4.52
N LEU A 128 14.76 3.05 -5.44
CA LEU A 128 13.65 2.17 -5.11
C LEU A 128 14.14 0.79 -4.62
N SER A 129 15.08 0.16 -5.32
CA SER A 129 15.67 -1.12 -4.90
C SER A 129 16.32 -1.01 -3.53
N GLU A 130 17.07 0.06 -3.27
CA GLU A 130 17.69 0.29 -1.96
C GLU A 130 16.63 0.45 -0.86
N ALA A 131 15.60 1.25 -1.11
CA ALA A 131 14.49 1.45 -0.19
C ALA A 131 13.70 0.17 0.13
N ILE A 132 13.50 -0.72 -0.86
CA ILE A 132 12.88 -2.03 -0.64
C ILE A 132 13.80 -2.92 0.21
N ASN A 133 15.09 -2.94 -0.06
CA ASN A 133 16.06 -3.72 0.73
C ASN A 133 16.14 -3.23 2.18
N GLU A 134 16.12 -1.92 2.41
CA GLU A 134 16.04 -1.34 3.76
C GLU A 134 14.73 -1.68 4.45
N PHE A 135 13.60 -1.58 3.75
CA PHE A 135 12.31 -2.03 4.27
C PHE A 135 12.39 -3.50 4.70
N ILE A 136 12.91 -4.39 3.86
CA ILE A 136 13.03 -5.83 4.17
C ILE A 136 13.88 -6.05 5.43
N ARG A 137 15.00 -5.32 5.56
CA ARG A 137 15.87 -5.39 6.76
C ARG A 137 15.23 -4.82 8.01
N SER A 138 14.30 -3.87 7.87
CA SER A 138 13.56 -3.26 8.98
C SER A 138 12.46 -4.15 9.55
N ILE A 139 12.05 -5.20 8.82
CA ILE A 139 10.94 -6.06 9.24
C ILE A 139 11.29 -6.73 10.58
N THR A 140 10.40 -6.51 11.56
CA THR A 140 10.44 -7.15 12.88
C THR A 140 10.29 -8.67 12.78
N ASN A 141 10.78 -9.41 13.77
CA ASN A 141 10.72 -10.88 13.74
C ASN A 141 9.27 -11.38 13.72
N GLU A 142 8.38 -10.70 14.44
CA GLU A 142 6.96 -11.00 14.58
C GLU A 142 6.20 -10.86 13.27
N CYS A 143 6.60 -9.91 12.42
CA CYS A 143 5.96 -9.64 11.13
C CYS A 143 6.75 -10.22 9.95
N ARG A 144 7.81 -11.01 10.18
CA ARG A 144 8.63 -11.57 9.11
C ARG A 144 7.82 -12.44 8.16
N GLU A 145 7.06 -13.39 8.68
CA GLU A 145 6.22 -14.28 7.86
C GLU A 145 5.18 -13.52 7.03
N LEU A 146 4.76 -12.33 7.48
CA LEU A 146 3.77 -11.51 6.78
C LEU A 146 4.37 -10.75 5.58
N PHE A 147 5.60 -10.26 5.71
CA PHE A 147 6.21 -9.36 4.72
C PHE A 147 7.35 -9.99 3.92
N GLU A 148 7.88 -11.13 4.34
CA GLU A 148 8.96 -11.81 3.63
C GLU A 148 8.55 -12.13 2.18
N GLY A 149 9.38 -11.69 1.23
CA GLY A 149 9.13 -11.90 -0.20
C GLY A 149 8.00 -11.05 -0.81
N ILE A 150 7.38 -10.13 -0.07
CA ILE A 150 6.22 -9.37 -0.56
C ILE A 150 6.50 -8.54 -1.82
N PHE A 151 7.76 -8.09 -2.00
CA PHE A 151 8.22 -7.36 -3.18
C PHE A 151 9.01 -8.21 -4.19
N PHE A 152 9.19 -9.52 -3.95
CA PHE A 152 10.06 -10.37 -4.75
C PHE A 152 9.73 -10.34 -6.25
N VAL A 153 8.44 -10.48 -6.60
CA VAL A 153 8.01 -10.43 -8.00
C VAL A 153 8.22 -9.04 -8.59
N PHE A 154 7.92 -7.99 -7.82
CA PHE A 154 8.09 -6.62 -8.28
C PHE A 154 9.56 -6.30 -8.57
N GLU A 155 10.46 -6.58 -7.63
CA GLU A 155 11.91 -6.34 -7.78
C GLU A 155 12.52 -7.10 -8.96
N ASN A 156 12.20 -8.38 -9.11
CA ASN A 156 12.75 -9.20 -10.18
C ASN A 156 12.32 -8.73 -11.58
N GLU A 157 11.13 -8.12 -11.67
CA GLU A 157 10.61 -7.63 -12.94
C GLU A 157 11.02 -6.20 -13.25
N LEU A 158 11.55 -5.41 -12.29
CA LEU A 158 11.99 -4.03 -12.55
C LEU A 158 12.95 -3.94 -13.75
N SER A 159 13.81 -4.95 -13.92
CA SER A 159 14.75 -5.05 -15.05
C SER A 159 14.07 -5.09 -16.42
N LYS A 160 12.84 -5.62 -16.51
CA LYS A 160 12.06 -5.71 -17.75
C LYS A 160 11.35 -4.40 -18.10
N LEU A 161 11.26 -3.46 -17.14
CA LEU A 161 10.51 -2.22 -17.35
C LEU A 161 11.18 -1.32 -18.40
N GLY A 162 12.50 -1.38 -18.57
CA GLY A 162 13.25 -0.61 -19.56
C GLY A 162 14.62 -1.22 -19.84
N ILE A 163 15.24 -0.85 -20.95
CA ILE A 163 16.52 -1.46 -21.38
C ILE A 163 17.73 -0.96 -20.57
N ASN A 164 17.56 0.12 -19.80
CA ASN A 164 18.57 0.71 -18.92
C ASN A 164 17.90 1.39 -17.71
N SER A 165 18.71 1.79 -16.73
CA SER A 165 18.23 2.40 -15.49
C SER A 165 17.47 3.72 -15.69
N ASP A 166 17.82 4.51 -16.71
CA ASP A 166 17.17 5.79 -16.99
C ASP A 166 15.75 5.56 -17.52
N GLU A 167 15.57 4.65 -18.47
CA GLU A 167 14.24 4.28 -18.98
C GLU A 167 13.36 3.63 -17.91
N GLN A 168 13.94 2.77 -17.08
CA GLN A 168 13.24 2.17 -15.93
C GLN A 168 12.76 3.25 -14.97
N THR A 169 13.65 4.19 -14.62
CA THR A 169 13.34 5.32 -13.75
C THR A 169 12.25 6.21 -14.34
N GLU A 170 12.34 6.57 -15.63
CA GLU A 170 11.34 7.39 -16.31
C GLU A 170 9.96 6.73 -16.27
N LYS A 171 9.88 5.43 -16.54
CA LYS A 171 8.62 4.68 -16.50
C LYS A 171 8.06 4.55 -15.08
N LEU A 172 8.91 4.31 -14.07
CA LEU A 172 8.49 4.29 -12.66
C LEU A 172 7.95 5.65 -12.22
N LEU A 173 8.64 6.74 -12.55
CA LEU A 173 8.18 8.10 -12.24
C LEU A 173 6.80 8.37 -12.85
N LYS A 174 6.60 8.02 -14.13
CA LYS A 174 5.28 8.12 -14.76
C LYS A 174 4.22 7.28 -14.03
N LEU A 175 4.54 6.05 -13.62
CA LEU A 175 3.61 5.24 -12.82
C LEU A 175 3.26 5.94 -11.50
N MET A 176 4.27 6.44 -10.80
CA MET A 176 4.12 7.09 -9.51
C MET A 176 3.28 8.38 -9.58
N GLU A 177 3.51 9.22 -10.59
CA GLU A 177 2.70 10.43 -10.84
C GLU A 177 1.22 10.10 -11.02
N ASN A 178 0.90 8.96 -11.64
CA ASN A 178 -0.48 8.57 -11.88
C ASN A 178 -1.12 7.91 -10.67
N ILE A 179 -0.35 7.12 -9.92
CA ILE A 179 -0.78 6.62 -8.61
C ILE A 179 -1.07 7.82 -7.69
N GLN A 180 -0.25 8.88 -7.69
CA GLN A 180 -0.45 10.07 -6.85
C GLN A 180 -1.79 10.79 -7.09
N LYS A 181 -2.36 10.68 -8.30
CA LYS A 181 -3.70 11.24 -8.62
C LYS A 181 -4.84 10.55 -7.89
N ILE A 182 -4.61 9.37 -7.29
CA ILE A 182 -5.61 8.66 -6.49
C ILE A 182 -5.84 9.48 -5.21
N PRO A 183 -7.07 10.02 -5.00
CA PRO A 183 -7.39 10.86 -3.86
C PRO A 183 -7.57 9.98 -2.63
N THR A 184 -6.52 9.83 -1.83
CA THR A 184 -6.53 9.04 -0.60
C THR A 184 -7.12 9.79 0.59
N GLU A 185 -7.35 11.10 0.45
CA GLU A 185 -7.91 11.96 1.50
C GLU A 185 -9.41 12.18 1.31
N ASN A 186 -10.11 12.48 2.41
CA ASN A 186 -11.53 12.86 2.42
C ASN A 186 -12.50 11.79 1.88
N GLN A 187 -12.16 10.50 2.06
CA GLN A 187 -13.03 9.37 1.74
C GLN A 187 -13.33 8.57 3.01
N ASN A 188 -14.58 8.15 3.19
CA ASN A 188 -15.02 7.37 4.36
C ASN A 188 -14.67 5.87 4.25
N TYR A 189 -13.69 5.52 3.43
CA TYR A 189 -13.28 4.13 3.18
C TYR A 189 -11.81 4.07 2.74
N ASP A 190 -11.18 2.89 2.85
CA ASP A 190 -9.82 2.66 2.34
C ASP A 190 -9.80 2.69 0.82
N VAL A 191 -9.33 3.82 0.28
CA VAL A 191 -9.24 4.07 -1.15
C VAL A 191 -8.16 3.20 -1.79
N LEU A 192 -6.98 3.08 -1.18
CA LEU A 192 -5.87 2.32 -1.77
C LEU A 192 -6.21 0.83 -1.82
N GLY A 193 -6.78 0.28 -0.75
CA GLY A 193 -7.27 -1.10 -0.71
C GLY A 193 -8.30 -1.38 -1.79
N TYR A 194 -9.32 -0.52 -1.93
CA TYR A 194 -10.32 -0.66 -2.99
C TYR A 194 -9.69 -0.64 -4.40
N VAL A 195 -8.77 0.30 -4.65
CA VAL A 195 -8.10 0.41 -5.95
C VAL A 195 -7.26 -0.84 -6.23
N TYR A 196 -6.58 -1.36 -5.21
CA TYR A 196 -5.77 -2.56 -5.31
C TYR A 196 -6.63 -3.78 -5.71
N GLU A 197 -7.75 -4.01 -5.03
CA GLU A 197 -8.71 -5.08 -5.36
C GLU A 197 -9.32 -4.91 -6.76
N TYR A 198 -9.70 -3.67 -7.11
CA TYR A 198 -10.27 -3.38 -8.42
C TYR A 198 -9.28 -3.70 -9.55
N LEU A 199 -8.00 -3.33 -9.39
CA LEU A 199 -6.95 -3.62 -10.35
C LEU A 199 -6.72 -5.13 -10.47
N ILE A 200 -6.66 -5.87 -9.36
CA ILE A 200 -6.56 -7.34 -9.37
C ILE A 200 -7.68 -7.95 -10.22
N GLY A 201 -8.94 -7.55 -9.99
CA GLY A 201 -10.09 -8.03 -10.74
C GLY A 201 -10.00 -7.70 -12.24
N LYS A 202 -9.53 -6.49 -12.59
CA LYS A 202 -9.32 -6.11 -14.00
C LYS A 202 -8.21 -6.90 -14.68
N PHE A 203 -7.08 -7.10 -14.01
CA PHE A 203 -5.99 -7.90 -14.57
C PHE A 203 -6.41 -9.37 -14.75
N ALA A 204 -7.10 -9.97 -13.78
CA ALA A 204 -7.65 -11.31 -13.89
C ALA A 204 -8.61 -11.44 -15.09
N SER A 205 -9.51 -10.48 -15.26
CA SER A 205 -10.45 -10.44 -16.39
C SER A 205 -9.73 -10.29 -17.74
N SER A 206 -8.68 -9.47 -17.80
CA SER A 206 -7.92 -9.18 -19.02
C SER A 206 -6.99 -10.32 -19.48
N ALA A 207 -6.54 -11.17 -18.55
CA ALA A 207 -5.63 -12.27 -18.84
C ALA A 207 -6.28 -13.44 -19.59
N GLY A 208 -7.60 -13.40 -19.85
CA GLY A 208 -8.34 -14.45 -20.56
C GLY A 208 -8.44 -15.78 -19.81
N LYS A 209 -7.91 -15.88 -18.58
CA LYS A 209 -7.96 -17.07 -17.72
C LYS A 209 -9.30 -17.11 -16.97
N LYS A 210 -10.23 -17.94 -17.45
CA LYS A 210 -11.61 -18.09 -16.92
C LYS A 210 -11.72 -18.89 -15.59
N GLY A 211 -10.76 -18.79 -14.69
CA GLY A 211 -10.70 -19.63 -13.47
C GLY A 211 -11.01 -18.85 -12.20
N GLY A 212 -11.99 -19.32 -11.40
CA GLY A 212 -12.26 -18.83 -10.04
C GLY A 212 -11.09 -19.02 -9.06
N GLU A 213 -10.03 -19.69 -9.48
CA GLU A 213 -8.75 -19.89 -8.77
C GLU A 213 -7.93 -18.59 -8.62
N PHE A 214 -8.19 -17.56 -9.44
CA PHE A 214 -7.41 -16.31 -9.42
C PHE A 214 -8.18 -15.14 -8.79
N TYR A 215 -9.47 -15.04 -9.09
CA TYR A 215 -10.35 -13.98 -8.59
C TYR A 215 -11.81 -14.44 -8.59
N THR A 216 -12.50 -14.24 -7.47
CA THR A 216 -13.94 -14.46 -7.36
C THR A 216 -14.67 -13.15 -7.69
N PRO A 217 -15.56 -13.11 -8.72
CA PRO A 217 -16.33 -11.91 -9.05
C PRO A 217 -17.04 -11.31 -7.83
N HIS A 218 -17.03 -9.97 -7.73
CA HIS A 218 -17.46 -9.27 -6.52
C HIS A 218 -18.90 -9.59 -6.10
N GLU A 219 -19.83 -9.73 -7.07
CA GLU A 219 -21.22 -10.07 -6.81
C GLU A 219 -21.37 -11.48 -6.22
N VAL A 220 -20.57 -12.43 -6.69
CA VAL A 220 -20.53 -13.81 -6.17
C VAL A 220 -19.95 -13.82 -4.77
N SER A 221 -18.83 -13.12 -4.55
CA SER A 221 -18.20 -12.98 -3.24
C SER A 221 -19.16 -12.34 -2.22
N THR A 222 -19.89 -11.30 -2.62
CA THR A 222 -20.87 -10.62 -1.77
C THR A 222 -22.02 -11.56 -1.39
N LEU A 223 -22.57 -12.29 -2.37
CA LEU A 223 -23.64 -13.26 -2.10
C LEU A 223 -23.18 -14.34 -1.10
N MET A 224 -22.02 -14.95 -1.34
CA MET A 224 -21.45 -15.96 -0.45
C MET A 224 -21.20 -15.40 0.95
N ALA A 225 -20.63 -14.19 1.04
CA ALA A 225 -20.35 -13.52 2.29
C ALA A 225 -21.62 -13.19 3.09
N GLU A 226 -22.69 -12.73 2.44
CA GLU A 226 -23.98 -12.46 3.09
C GLU A 226 -24.61 -13.74 3.63
N ILE A 227 -24.57 -14.84 2.86
CA ILE A 227 -25.09 -16.15 3.32
C ILE A 227 -24.33 -16.63 4.55
N VAL A 228 -22.99 -16.66 4.49
CA VAL A 228 -22.14 -17.13 5.59
C VAL A 228 -22.29 -16.23 6.82
N SER A 229 -22.26 -14.92 6.63
CA SER A 229 -22.33 -13.96 7.73
C SER A 229 -23.69 -13.99 8.42
N TYR A 230 -24.78 -14.08 7.66
CA TYR A 230 -26.12 -14.20 8.22
C TYR A 230 -26.30 -15.49 9.03
N HIS A 231 -25.77 -16.61 8.55
CA HIS A 231 -25.82 -17.88 9.26
C HIS A 231 -25.03 -17.87 10.57
N LEU A 232 -23.93 -17.10 10.62
CA LEU A 232 -23.04 -17.04 11.77
C LEU A 232 -23.27 -15.81 12.67
N LYS A 233 -24.29 -14.99 12.40
CA LYS A 233 -24.52 -13.66 13.02
C LYS A 233 -24.58 -13.65 14.55
N ASP A 234 -24.93 -14.79 15.17
CA ASP A 234 -25.04 -14.91 16.63
C ASP A 234 -23.68 -15.22 17.30
N ARG A 235 -22.59 -15.37 16.52
CA ARG A 235 -21.24 -15.58 17.04
C ARG A 235 -20.55 -14.24 17.28
N GLU A 236 -19.78 -14.15 18.36
CA GLU A 236 -18.93 -12.98 18.61
C GLU A 236 -17.75 -12.91 17.62
N THR A 237 -17.17 -14.09 17.31
CA THR A 237 -16.04 -14.24 16.40
C THR A 237 -16.21 -15.44 15.46
N ILE A 238 -15.65 -15.36 14.25
CA ILE A 238 -15.61 -16.45 13.27
C ILE A 238 -14.18 -16.75 12.81
N LYS A 239 -13.97 -18.00 12.37
CA LYS A 239 -12.74 -18.45 11.72
C LYS A 239 -13.09 -18.84 10.29
N VAL A 240 -12.41 -18.28 9.31
CA VAL A 240 -12.69 -18.49 7.89
C VAL A 240 -11.47 -19.13 7.23
N TYR A 241 -11.68 -20.21 6.49
CA TYR A 241 -10.64 -20.92 5.75
C TYR A 241 -11.05 -21.08 4.28
N ASP A 242 -10.14 -20.73 3.36
CA ASP A 242 -10.30 -20.97 1.93
C ASP A 242 -9.00 -21.58 1.37
N PRO A 243 -8.98 -22.90 1.06
CA PRO A 243 -7.78 -23.62 0.60
C PRO A 243 -7.30 -23.21 -0.80
N THR A 244 -8.09 -22.38 -1.50
CA THR A 244 -7.85 -21.94 -2.87
C THR A 244 -8.13 -20.45 -3.01
N SER A 245 -7.78 -19.68 -1.97
CA SER A 245 -8.19 -18.29 -1.79
C SER A 245 -7.73 -17.32 -2.89
N GLY A 246 -6.71 -17.69 -3.69
CA GLY A 246 -6.23 -16.88 -4.81
C GLY A 246 -5.79 -15.49 -4.34
N SER A 247 -6.55 -14.47 -4.72
CA SER A 247 -6.33 -13.07 -4.30
C SER A 247 -6.82 -12.74 -2.88
N GLY A 248 -7.48 -13.68 -2.20
CA GLY A 248 -8.02 -13.48 -0.85
C GLY A 248 -9.26 -12.59 -0.77
N SER A 249 -9.76 -12.06 -1.90
CA SER A 249 -10.87 -11.09 -1.93
C SER A 249 -12.15 -11.64 -1.31
N LEU A 250 -12.44 -12.93 -1.49
CA LEU A 250 -13.60 -13.59 -0.87
C LEU A 250 -13.49 -13.59 0.67
N LEU A 251 -12.32 -13.95 1.21
CA LEU A 251 -12.06 -13.95 2.64
C LEU A 251 -12.29 -12.54 3.23
N LEU A 252 -11.72 -11.52 2.60
CA LEU A 252 -11.91 -10.12 3.02
C LEU A 252 -13.39 -9.70 2.96
N THR A 253 -14.10 -10.08 1.90
CA THR A 253 -15.54 -9.77 1.75
C THR A 253 -16.38 -10.42 2.84
N ILE A 254 -16.06 -11.66 3.24
CA ILE A 254 -16.71 -12.35 4.37
C ILE A 254 -16.50 -11.56 5.66
N GLY A 255 -15.26 -11.15 5.94
CA GLY A 255 -14.96 -10.41 7.17
C GLY A 255 -15.64 -9.05 7.25
N GLU A 256 -15.61 -8.27 6.17
CA GLU A 256 -16.31 -6.98 6.09
C GLU A 256 -17.83 -7.14 6.24
N THR A 257 -18.40 -8.20 5.66
CA THR A 257 -19.84 -8.47 5.78
C THR A 257 -20.20 -8.89 7.21
N PHE A 258 -19.36 -9.70 7.86
CA PHE A 258 -19.60 -10.17 9.22
C PHE A 258 -19.54 -9.06 10.28
N LYS A 259 -18.70 -8.02 10.07
CA LYS A 259 -18.65 -6.82 10.92
C LYS A 259 -20.00 -6.10 11.06
N LYS A 260 -20.96 -6.31 10.15
CA LYS A 260 -22.32 -5.77 10.28
C LYS A 260 -23.11 -6.39 11.45
N TYR A 261 -22.76 -7.62 11.85
CA TYR A 261 -23.46 -8.38 12.88
C TYR A 261 -22.69 -8.43 14.21
N SER A 262 -21.37 -8.25 14.18
CA SER A 262 -20.54 -8.25 15.39
C SER A 262 -20.23 -6.84 15.89
N LYS A 263 -20.17 -6.68 17.22
CA LYS A 263 -19.71 -5.45 17.88
C LYS A 263 -18.21 -5.46 18.17
N SER A 264 -17.51 -6.56 17.88
CA SER A 264 -16.07 -6.68 18.06
C SER A 264 -15.31 -5.88 17.00
N SER A 265 -14.20 -5.25 17.39
CA SER A 265 -13.29 -4.53 16.48
C SER A 265 -12.53 -5.47 15.53
N SER A 266 -12.35 -6.75 15.92
CA SER A 266 -11.72 -7.78 15.09
C SER A 266 -12.47 -9.12 15.24
N PRO A 267 -13.60 -9.30 14.54
CA PRO A 267 -14.45 -10.47 14.73
C PRO A 267 -14.03 -11.68 13.90
N VAL A 268 -13.00 -11.58 13.05
CA VAL A 268 -12.68 -12.61 12.04
C VAL A 268 -11.20 -12.98 12.09
N VAL A 269 -10.93 -14.28 12.13
CA VAL A 269 -9.59 -14.86 11.95
C VAL A 269 -9.55 -15.61 10.63
N TYR A 270 -8.56 -15.29 9.79
CA TYR A 270 -8.40 -15.89 8.46
C TYR A 270 -7.34 -16.99 8.46
N TYR A 271 -7.60 -18.00 7.65
CA TYR A 271 -6.65 -19.05 7.27
C TYR A 271 -6.74 -19.17 5.74
N ALA A 272 -5.60 -19.30 5.07
CA ALA A 272 -5.49 -19.46 3.63
C ALA A 272 -4.47 -20.56 3.32
#